data_AF-A0A0C2J4P8-F1
#
_entry.id   AF-A0A0C2J4P8-F1
#
_cell.length_a   1.000
_cell.length_b   1.000
_cell.length_c   1.000
_cell.angle_alpha   90.00
_cell.angle_beta   90.00
_cell.angle_gamma   90.00
#
_symmetry.space_group_name_H-M   'P 1'
#
loop_
_entity.id
_entity.type
_entity.pdbx_description
1 polymer ?
#
loop_
_entity_poly.entity_id
_entity_poly.type
_entity_poly.pdbx_seq_one_letter_code
_entity_poly.pdbx_strand_id
1 'polypeptide(L)'
;DNGNIIAMVGLGLLLDEDGRTEEAEAWYNRAADNGDTDAMVGLGLLLKQDGRTEEAEAWYHRAADNGDIIAMVGLAALLKQQDGRTEEAVTWYHRAIDNGDTDAM
;
A
#
# COMPACT_ATOMS: atom_id res chain seq x y z
N ASP A 1 17.93 0.75 -10.52
CA ASP A 1 17.64 1.66 -11.64
C ASP A 1 16.21 2.16 -11.46
N ASN A 2 16.03 3.37 -10.91
CA ASN A 2 14.74 3.86 -10.39
C ASN A 2 13.71 4.08 -11.52
N GLY A 3 14.19 4.34 -12.74
CA GLY A 3 13.33 4.51 -13.91
C GLY A 3 12.57 3.24 -14.31
N ASN A 4 13.10 2.05 -13.97
CA ASN A 4 12.40 0.80 -14.22
C ASN A 4 11.25 0.59 -13.23
N ILE A 5 11.44 0.96 -11.96
CA ILE A 5 10.42 0.85 -10.92
C ILE A 5 9.21 1.74 -11.23
N ILE A 6 9.43 3.01 -11.58
CA ILE A 6 8.36 3.94 -11.95
C ILE A 6 7.57 3.41 -13.17
N ALA A 7 8.26 2.82 -14.15
CA ALA A 7 7.60 2.23 -15.32
C ALA A 7 6.76 0.99 -14.94
N MET A 8 7.22 0.16 -14.00
CA MET A 8 6.45 -0.98 -13.49
C MET A 8 5.18 -0.53 -12.76
N VAL A 9 5.27 0.48 -11.89
CA VAL A 9 4.11 1.04 -11.17
C VAL A 9 3.11 1.63 -12.16
N GLY A 10 3.58 2.45 -13.11
CA GLY A 10 2.71 3.04 -14.13
C GLY A 10 2.03 2.00 -15.01
N LEU A 11 2.71 0.91 -15.35
CA LEU A 11 2.11 -0.20 -16.10
C LEU A 11 1.08 -0.95 -15.25
N GLY A 12 1.37 -1.19 -13.97
CA GLY A 12 0.43 -1.78 -13.03
C GLY A 12 -0.88 -0.99 -12.94
N LEU A 13 -0.79 0.33 -12.82
CA LEU A 13 -1.95 1.23 -12.77
C LEU A 13 -2.81 1.13 -14.03
N LEU A 14 -2.19 1.19 -15.22
CA LEU A 14 -2.92 1.08 -16.49
C LEU A 14 -3.60 -0.27 -16.67
N LEU A 15 -2.97 -1.35 -16.22
CA LEU A 15 -3.54 -2.70 -16.30
C LEU A 15 -4.71 -2.88 -15.33
N ASP A 16 -4.61 -2.32 -14.14
CA ASP A 16 -5.71 -2.31 -13.16
C ASP A 16 -6.93 -1.55 -13.69
N GLU A 17 -6.72 -0.36 -14.27
CA GLU A 17 -7.79 0.41 -14.93
C GLU A 17 -8.45 -0.33 -16.10
N ASP A 18 -7.71 -1.19 -16.81
CA ASP A 18 -8.20 -2.04 -17.90
C ASP A 18 -8.86 -3.34 -17.40
N GLY A 19 -8.90 -3.56 -16.07
CA GLY A 19 -9.43 -4.77 -15.44
C GLY A 19 -8.53 -6.00 -15.55
N ARG A 20 -7.27 -5.83 -15.93
CA ARG A 20 -6.24 -6.87 -16.04
C ARG A 20 -5.49 -7.00 -14.71
N THR A 21 -6.24 -7.27 -13.64
CA THR A 21 -5.76 -7.24 -12.26
C THR A 21 -4.61 -8.23 -11.98
N GLU A 22 -4.63 -9.43 -12.57
CA GLU A 22 -3.53 -10.40 -12.41
C GLU A 22 -2.19 -9.87 -12.95
N GLU A 23 -2.23 -9.15 -14.07
CA GLU A 23 -1.02 -8.58 -14.67
C GLU A 23 -0.56 -7.34 -13.89
N ALA A 24 -1.50 -6.52 -13.41
CA ALA A 24 -1.22 -5.42 -12.51
C ALA A 24 -0.54 -5.91 -11.22
N GLU A 25 -1.08 -6.97 -10.60
CA GLU A 25 -0.53 -7.61 -9.40
C GLU A 25 0.93 -8.05 -9.61
N ALA A 26 1.23 -8.64 -10.77
CA ALA A 26 2.60 -9.09 -11.08
C ALA A 26 3.60 -7.93 -11.18
N TRP A 27 3.20 -6.79 -11.77
CA TRP A 27 4.06 -5.62 -11.86
C TRP A 27 4.23 -4.91 -10.53
N TYR A 28 3.15 -4.77 -9.75
CA TYR A 28 3.24 -4.21 -8.41
C TYR A 28 4.10 -5.07 -7.49
N ASN A 29 3.95 -6.40 -7.49
CA ASN A 29 4.82 -7.29 -6.72
C ASN A 29 6.30 -7.07 -7.05
N ARG A 30 6.63 -6.98 -8.34
CA ARG A 30 8.01 -6.78 -8.77
C ARG A 30 8.58 -5.44 -8.30
N ALA A 31 7.79 -4.36 -8.36
CA ALA A 31 8.21 -3.05 -7.87
C ALA A 31 8.31 -3.01 -6.33
N ALA A 32 7.33 -3.60 -5.63
CA ALA A 32 7.29 -3.74 -4.18
C ALA A 32 8.47 -4.55 -3.63
N ASP A 33 8.87 -5.62 -4.33
CA ASP A 33 10.07 -6.40 -3.98
C ASP A 33 11.36 -5.58 -4.09
N ASN A 34 11.38 -4.53 -4.92
CA ASN A 34 12.48 -3.58 -5.00
C ASN A 34 12.39 -2.45 -3.95
N GLY A 35 11.41 -2.49 -3.05
CA GLY A 35 11.25 -1.54 -1.95
C GLY A 35 10.39 -0.32 -2.26
N ASP A 36 9.72 -0.29 -3.41
CA ASP A 36 8.85 0.81 -3.81
C ASP A 36 7.56 0.83 -2.98
N THR A 37 7.33 1.90 -2.22
CA THR A 37 6.18 1.97 -1.31
C THR A 37 4.88 2.23 -2.06
N ASP A 38 4.91 2.99 -3.15
CA ASP A 38 3.74 3.21 -4.02
C ASP A 38 3.23 1.90 -4.60
N ALA A 39 4.14 1.02 -5.06
CA ALA A 39 3.81 -0.32 -5.53
C ALA A 39 3.23 -1.20 -4.42
N MET A 40 3.77 -1.14 -3.21
CA MET A 40 3.24 -1.87 -2.06
C MET A 40 1.81 -1.41 -1.72
N VAL A 41 1.54 -0.10 -1.78
CA VAL A 41 0.19 0.47 -1.59
C VAL A 41 -0.76 0.00 -2.69
N GLY A 42 -0.35 0.09 -3.96
CA GLY A 42 -1.13 -0.38 -5.11
C GLY A 42 -1.47 -1.88 -5.01
N LEU A 43 -0.49 -2.69 -4.61
CA LEU A 43 -0.69 -4.12 -4.37
C LEU A 43 -1.67 -4.37 -3.21
N GLY A 44 -1.52 -3.64 -2.10
CA GLY A 44 -2.45 -3.73 -0.96
C GLY A 44 -3.88 -3.34 -1.33
N LEU A 45 -4.08 -2.38 -2.24
CA LEU A 45 -5.40 -1.99 -2.73
C LEU A 45 -6.04 -3.10 -3.57
N LEU A 46 -5.29 -3.65 -4.53
CA LEU A 46 -5.76 -4.70 -5.43
C LEU A 46 -6.12 -5.97 -4.64
N LEU A 47 -5.24 -6.40 -3.72
CA LEU A 47 -5.50 -7.55 -2.85
C LEU A 47 -6.72 -7.37 -1.96
N LYS A 48 -6.92 -6.15 -1.43
CA LYS A 48 -8.12 -5.83 -0.65
C LYS A 48 -9.39 -5.93 -1.49
N GLN A 49 -9.37 -5.45 -2.73
CA GLN A 49 -10.52 -5.54 -3.66
C GLN A 49 -10.87 -7.00 -3.98
N ASP A 50 -9.86 -7.85 -4.10
CA ASP A 50 -10.02 -9.30 -4.31
C ASP A 50 -10.40 -10.07 -3.03
N GLY A 51 -10.52 -9.39 -1.88
CA GLY A 51 -10.85 -10.00 -0.59
C GLY A 51 -9.68 -10.73 0.08
N ARG A 52 -8.46 -10.62 -0.47
CA ARG A 52 -7.20 -11.16 0.08
C ARG A 52 -6.62 -10.21 1.13
N THR A 53 -7.41 -9.98 2.17
CA THR A 53 -7.16 -8.88 3.11
C THR A 53 -5.98 -9.09 4.04
N GLU A 54 -5.66 -10.35 4.41
CA GLU A 54 -4.44 -10.66 5.18
C GLU A 54 -3.17 -10.30 4.39
N GLU A 55 -3.17 -10.57 3.08
CA GLU A 55 -2.05 -10.21 2.21
C GLU A 55 -1.98 -8.70 1.99
N ALA A 56 -3.13 -8.04 1.85
CA ALA A 56 -3.20 -6.58 1.79
C ALA A 56 -2.64 -5.93 3.06
N GLU A 57 -2.99 -6.45 4.24
CA GLU A 57 -2.47 -5.98 5.53
C GLU A 57 -0.95 -6.07 5.58
N ALA A 58 -0.37 -7.19 5.16
CA ALA A 58 1.09 -7.38 5.15
C ALA A 58 1.81 -6.34 4.27
N TRP A 59 1.27 -6.04 3.08
CA TRP A 59 1.86 -5.05 2.18
C TRP A 59 1.72 -3.62 2.71
N TYR A 60 0.56 -3.26 3.25
CA TYR A 60 0.41 -1.95 3.88
C TYR A 60 1.31 -1.79 5.10
N HIS A 61 1.49 -2.83 5.93
CA HIS A 61 2.44 -2.80 7.03
C HIS A 61 3.86 -2.50 6.56
N ARG A 62 4.32 -3.20 5.52
CA ARG A 62 5.67 -3.00 4.97
C ARG A 62 5.88 -1.58 4.43
N ALA A 63 4.91 -1.03 3.72
CA ALA A 63 4.97 0.34 3.22
C ALA A 63 4.89 1.38 4.35
N ALA A 64 4.02 1.17 5.32
CA ALA A 64 3.87 2.02 6.50
C ALA A 64 5.14 2.04 7.36
N ASP A 65 5.82 0.91 7.52
CA ASP A 65 7.10 0.84 8.22
C ASP A 65 8.22 1.59 7.48
N ASN A 66 8.13 1.70 6.15
CA ASN A 66 9.00 2.54 5.33
C ASN A 66 8.60 4.02 5.33
N GLY A 67 7.58 4.42 6.10
CA GLY A 67 7.17 5.81 6.27
C GLY A 67 6.07 6.29 5.32
N ASP A 68 5.50 5.39 4.51
CA ASP A 68 4.46 5.75 3.56
C ASP A 68 3.14 6.10 4.27
N ILE A 69 2.74 7.37 4.16
CA ILE A 69 1.57 7.93 4.84
C ILE A 69 0.27 7.30 4.31
N ILE A 70 0.20 7.03 3.00
CA ILE A 70 -0.99 6.44 2.38
C ILE A 70 -1.17 5.00 2.87
N ALA A 71 -0.08 4.25 2.99
CA ALA A 71 -0.08 2.91 3.56
C ALA A 71 -0.52 2.90 5.02
N MET A 72 -0.04 3.84 5.85
CA MET A 72 -0.47 3.94 7.25
C MET A 72 -1.99 4.17 7.36
N VAL A 73 -2.54 5.05 6.53
CA VAL A 73 -3.99 5.33 6.46
C VAL A 73 -4.76 4.10 5.96
N GLY A 74 -4.26 3.43 4.92
CA GLY A 74 -4.86 2.22 4.35
C GLY A 74 -4.89 1.07 5.35
N LEU A 75 -3.79 0.87 6.06
CA LEU A 75 -3.65 -0.13 7.13
C LEU A 75 -4.63 0.14 8.27
N ALA A 76 -4.66 1.37 8.78
CA ALA A 76 -5.59 1.74 9.85
C ALA A 76 -7.06 1.49 9.47
N ALA A 77 -7.44 1.84 8.24
CA ALA A 77 -8.78 1.58 7.74
C ALA A 77 -9.08 0.07 7.63
N LEU A 78 -8.12 -0.73 7.17
CA LEU A 78 -8.25 -2.18 7.04
C LEU A 78 -8.40 -2.86 8.40
N LEU A 79 -7.53 -2.54 9.36
CA LEU A 79 -7.55 -3.06 10.73
C LEU A 79 -8.88 -2.81 11.45
N LYS A 80 -9.44 -1.60 11.27
CA LYS A 80 -10.74 -1.25 11.81
C LYS A 80 -11.86 -2.06 11.15
N GLN A 81 -11.78 -2.28 9.84
CA GLN A 81 -12.84 -2.94 9.07
C GLN A 81 -12.88 -4.46 9.31
N GLN A 82 -11.73 -5.11 9.43
CA GLN A 82 -11.62 -6.57 9.50
C GLN A 82 -11.88 -7.12 10.91
N ASP A 83 -11.13 -6.61 11.88
CA ASP A 83 -11.02 -7.26 13.19
C ASP A 83 -11.51 -6.35 14.33
N GLY A 84 -11.92 -5.12 14.02
CA GLY A 84 -12.25 -4.12 15.02
C GLY A 84 -11.03 -3.69 15.86
N ARG A 85 -9.81 -3.88 15.34
CA ARG A 85 -8.50 -3.52 15.93
C ARG A 85 -8.32 -2.00 15.97
N THR A 86 -9.21 -1.34 16.70
CA THR A 86 -9.38 0.12 16.72
C THR A 86 -8.19 0.81 17.36
N GLU A 87 -7.61 0.23 18.41
CA GLU A 87 -6.44 0.80 19.08
C GLU A 87 -5.23 0.86 18.14
N GLU A 88 -4.96 -0.23 17.42
CA GLU A 88 -3.87 -0.29 16.44
C GLU A 88 -4.11 0.67 15.26
N ALA A 89 -5.36 0.74 14.77
CA ALA A 89 -5.73 1.70 13.74
C ALA A 89 -5.48 3.16 14.19
N VAL A 90 -5.80 3.50 15.44
CA VAL A 90 -5.53 4.83 16.01
C VAL A 90 -4.02 5.10 16.08
N THR A 91 -3.21 4.12 16.47
CA THR A 91 -1.75 4.26 16.46
C THR A 91 -1.21 4.58 15.06
N TRP A 92 -1.68 3.87 14.03
CA TRP A 92 -1.26 4.13 12.66
C TRP A 92 -1.73 5.49 12.13
N TYR A 93 -2.94 5.94 12.49
CA TYR A 93 -3.38 7.30 12.16
C TYR A 93 -2.53 8.39 12.83
N HIS A 94 -2.15 8.22 14.09
CA HIS A 94 -1.24 9.15 14.75
C HIS A 94 0.11 9.22 14.03
N ARG A 95 0.69 8.06 13.71
CA ARG A 95 1.96 8.00 12.97
C ARG A 95 1.86 8.67 11.60
N ALA A 96 0.74 8.54 10.90
CA ALA A 96 0.49 9.21 9.62
C ALA A 96 0.46 10.74 9.77
N ILE A 97 -0.16 11.25 10.83
CA ILE A 97 -0.17 12.69 11.14
C ILE A 97 1.25 13.18 11.43
N ASP A 98 1.97 12.49 12.32
CA ASP A 98 3.33 12.87 12.72
C ASP A 98 4.30 12.87 11.52
N ASN A 99 4.21 11.88 10.62
CA ASN A 99 5.01 11.83 9.39
C ASN A 99 4.63 12.94 8.40
N GLY A 100 3.34 13.23 8.23
CA GLY A 100 2.87 14.29 7.34
C GLY A 100 3.26 15.69 7.80
N ASP A 101 3.26 15.93 9.11
CA ASP A 101 3.74 17.19 9.70
C ASP A 101 5.26 17.34 9.54
N THR A 102 6.02 16.24 9.60
CA THR A 102 7.48 16.24 9.43
C THR A 102 7.91 16.50 7.99
N ASP A 103 7.16 16.01 6.99
CA ASP A 103 7.46 16.23 5.57
C ASP A 103 7.13 17.67 5.11
N ALA A 104 6.26 18.37 5.84
CA ALA A 104 5.85 19.74 5.56
C ALA A 104 6.73 20.84 6.21
N MET A 105 7.67 20.48 7.09
CA MET A 105 8.58 21.39 7.81
C MET A 105 9.93 21.60 7.11
#